data_AF-M5CE97-F1
#
_entry.id   AF-M5CE97-F1
#
_cell.length_a   1.000
_cell.length_b   1.000
_cell.length_c   1.000
_cell.angle_alpha   90.00
_cell.angle_beta   90.00
_cell.angle_gamma   90.00
#
_symmetry.space_group_name_H-M   'P 1'
#
loop_
_entity.id
_entity.type
_entity.pdbx_description
1 polymer ?
#
loop_
_entity_poly.entity_id
_entity_poly.type
_entity_poly.pdbx_seq_one_letter_code
_entity_poly.pdbx_strand_id
1 'polypeptide(L)'
;MTYKSKPTVDGTYLIKVLSEDLFIESVPGDKPELRLAPPSSNDNQKWNLSQVSPQSGIWKMTSVEGDMGVTYTVNKKLYWGYGHPHPHVGDSQEWEFVEHLQTFSKIKLHYGTDCFDVCESGSDTIHFYSDQRHASSGPHQCYVFQLLPPVVKPRKALDVMFLQDSTGSQSSYINGARSQINEICRNLLTLSTGELAIDDLRFGLIAFRDYPLESNAFITKCFDFTTSPDTMASNLGTLVADGGGDGPEAQCDALFEALKSPWNETATKVAVLITDSPPHGLGENSDSYSSGCPCGRDPLQAADDMLRSGITLYVVACEPTLSSSYKHARHFYEGLSRKTRGQLYNLGDPKGLTDVIVGCLMQEADSDALVRRYQSAIRQDAESGGLNADEISRRLHENLSNTNTSHYALSLDTMVEASEEGDRNVREWSEATSLAMAKGKITEAPPNRIKPEYLGSSLPTLSMERKPISLTQVEGIVKKSLARRH
;
A
#
# COMPACT_ATOMS: atom_id res chain seq x y z
N MET A 1 7.02 21.84 20.10
CA MET A 1 6.35 20.72 20.79
C MET A 1 6.66 20.85 22.27
N THR A 2 5.67 20.69 23.15
CA THR A 2 5.80 21.05 24.57
C THR A 2 5.80 19.77 25.41
N TYR A 3 6.86 19.57 26.19
CA TYR A 3 6.93 18.48 27.16
C TYR A 3 6.02 18.78 28.37
N LYS A 4 5.47 17.73 28.98
CA LYS A 4 4.67 17.78 30.20
C LYS A 4 5.34 16.98 31.31
N SER A 5 5.03 17.30 32.56
CA SER A 5 5.51 16.60 33.75
C SER A 5 5.10 15.12 33.76
N LYS A 6 3.91 14.76 33.28
CA LYS A 6 3.37 13.38 33.24
C LYS A 6 2.44 13.16 32.04
N PRO A 7 2.21 11.90 31.60
CA PRO A 7 1.14 11.58 30.65
C PRO A 7 -0.24 11.90 31.25
N THR A 8 -1.18 12.27 30.37
CA THR A 8 -2.56 12.67 30.75
C THR A 8 -3.63 11.94 29.96
N VAL A 9 -3.24 11.26 28.89
CA VAL A 9 -4.09 10.47 27.99
C VAL A 9 -3.27 9.29 27.48
N ASP A 10 -3.95 8.23 27.07
CA ASP A 10 -3.31 7.13 26.35
C ASP A 10 -2.67 7.63 25.04
N GLY A 11 -1.50 7.11 24.68
CA GLY A 11 -0.84 7.47 23.44
C GLY A 11 0.63 7.08 23.38
N THR A 12 1.28 7.51 22.30
CA THR A 12 2.72 7.30 22.09
C THR A 12 3.50 8.52 22.57
N TYR A 13 4.53 8.30 23.38
CA TYR A 13 5.31 9.34 24.02
C TYR A 13 6.81 9.18 23.75
N LEU A 14 7.52 10.30 23.70
CA LEU A 14 8.95 10.35 24.01
C LEU A 14 9.11 10.65 25.50
N ILE A 15 9.99 9.90 26.18
CA ILE A 15 10.33 10.09 27.58
C ILE A 15 11.74 10.63 27.66
N LYS A 16 11.89 11.84 28.19
CA LYS A 16 13.12 12.62 28.18
C LYS A 16 13.59 12.96 29.60
N VAL A 17 14.90 12.98 29.84
CA VAL A 17 15.49 13.55 31.05
C VAL A 17 15.36 15.08 31.01
N LEU A 18 14.75 15.72 32.01
CA LEU A 18 14.43 17.15 31.99
C LEU A 18 15.65 18.04 31.72
N SER A 19 16.79 17.72 32.35
CA SER A 19 18.01 18.52 32.32
C SER A 19 18.90 18.27 31.11
N GLU A 20 18.59 17.27 30.28
CA GLU A 20 19.49 16.79 29.22
C GLU A 20 18.73 16.43 27.95
N ASP A 21 19.39 16.47 26.79
CA ASP A 21 18.81 15.98 25.54
C ASP A 21 18.95 14.45 25.42
N LEU A 22 18.62 13.72 26.48
CA LEU A 22 18.65 12.25 26.53
C LEU A 22 17.25 11.66 26.72
N PHE A 23 16.99 10.57 26.03
CA PHE A 23 15.71 9.87 25.94
C PHE A 23 15.85 8.42 26.40
N ILE A 24 14.78 7.85 26.97
CA ILE A 24 14.73 6.42 27.25
C ILE A 24 14.65 5.66 25.92
N GLU A 25 15.64 4.82 25.65
CA GLU A 25 15.75 3.96 24.48
C GLU A 25 15.68 2.48 24.89
N SER A 26 14.85 1.71 24.19
CA SER A 26 14.83 0.25 24.24
C SER A 26 15.88 -0.32 23.28
N VAL A 27 16.79 -1.16 23.79
CA VAL A 27 17.79 -1.83 22.95
C VAL A 27 17.36 -3.29 22.76
N PRO A 28 16.96 -3.70 21.54
CA PRO A 28 16.59 -5.08 21.26
C PRO A 28 17.82 -6.00 21.14
N GLY A 29 17.63 -7.29 21.40
CA GLY A 29 18.67 -8.31 21.26
C GLY A 29 18.39 -9.53 22.14
N ASP A 30 19.33 -10.48 22.19
CA ASP A 30 19.21 -11.68 23.05
C ASP A 30 19.12 -11.34 24.55
N LYS A 31 19.60 -10.15 24.93
CA LYS A 31 19.49 -9.56 26.26
C LYS A 31 18.98 -8.13 26.10
N PRO A 32 17.66 -7.93 26.00
CA PRO A 32 17.10 -6.59 25.85
C PRO A 32 17.41 -5.74 27.09
N GLU A 33 17.65 -4.46 26.89
CA GLU A 33 17.99 -3.51 27.95
C GLU A 33 17.37 -2.12 27.72
N LEU A 34 17.30 -1.32 28.78
CA LEU A 34 16.94 0.09 28.71
C LEU A 34 18.16 0.96 28.96
N ARG A 35 18.33 2.00 28.16
CA ARG A 35 19.38 3.01 28.33
C ARG A 35 18.90 4.42 28.00
N LEU A 36 19.69 5.42 28.37
CA LEU A 36 19.54 6.79 27.90
C LEU A 36 20.29 7.00 26.59
N ALA A 37 19.67 7.67 25.62
CA ALA A 37 20.30 7.92 24.32
C ALA A 37 19.99 9.34 23.79
N PRO A 38 20.89 9.93 22.98
CA PRO A 38 20.63 11.20 22.30
C PRO A 38 19.44 11.07 21.32
N PRO A 39 18.84 12.19 20.87
CA PRO A 39 17.67 12.14 19.99
C PRO A 39 17.95 11.34 18.71
N SER A 40 17.04 10.44 18.38
CA SER A 40 17.13 9.57 17.20
C SER A 40 15.82 9.61 16.41
N SER A 41 15.89 9.31 15.11
CA SER A 41 14.69 9.08 14.30
C SER A 41 14.13 7.66 14.44
N ASN A 42 14.77 6.78 15.21
CA ASN A 42 14.36 5.39 15.40
C ASN A 42 13.10 5.26 16.29
N ASP A 43 12.44 4.11 16.20
CA ASP A 43 11.23 3.81 17.00
C ASP A 43 11.57 3.32 18.43
N ASN A 44 12.83 2.96 18.69
CA ASN A 44 13.32 2.49 19.99
C ASN A 44 13.15 3.51 21.14
N GLN A 45 13.02 4.80 20.81
CA GLN A 45 12.80 5.88 21.79
C GLN A 45 11.31 6.16 22.05
N LYS A 46 10.40 5.49 21.34
CA LYS A 46 8.97 5.74 21.38
C LYS A 46 8.28 4.70 22.28
N TRP A 47 7.42 5.19 23.16
CA TRP A 47 6.78 4.38 24.20
C TRP A 47 5.26 4.53 24.14
N ASN A 48 4.54 3.42 24.06
CA ASN A 48 3.10 3.41 24.23
C ASN A 48 2.78 3.42 25.73
N LEU A 49 2.10 4.47 26.18
CA LEU A 49 1.64 4.62 27.56
C LEU A 49 0.12 4.47 27.59
N SER A 50 -0.36 3.49 28.34
CA SER A 50 -1.79 3.21 28.52
C SER A 50 -2.16 3.19 29.99
N GLN A 51 -3.21 3.91 30.37
CA GLN A 51 -3.67 3.98 31.74
C GLN A 51 -4.32 2.65 32.18
N VAL A 52 -4.01 2.20 33.39
CA VAL A 52 -4.59 0.97 33.96
C VAL A 52 -6.00 1.26 34.45
N SER A 53 -7.03 0.80 33.73
CA SER A 53 -8.42 0.95 34.16
C SER A 53 -8.76 -0.02 35.31
N PRO A 54 -9.46 0.42 36.38
CA PRO A 54 -10.10 1.72 36.59
C PRO A 54 -9.24 2.74 37.37
N GLN A 55 -7.95 2.49 37.58
CA GLN A 55 -7.10 3.29 38.45
C GLN A 55 -6.58 4.56 37.74
N SER A 56 -6.67 5.71 38.42
CA SER A 56 -6.11 6.96 37.91
C SER A 56 -4.63 7.10 38.25
N GLY A 57 -3.80 7.43 37.26
CA GLY A 57 -2.38 7.73 37.46
C GLY A 57 -1.43 6.53 37.45
N ILE A 58 -1.94 5.33 37.17
CA ILE A 58 -1.16 4.10 36.99
C ILE A 58 -1.12 3.78 35.49
N TRP A 59 0.06 3.44 34.98
CA TRP A 59 0.30 3.27 33.55
C TRP A 59 1.07 2.00 33.24
N LYS A 60 0.77 1.39 32.10
CA LYS A 60 1.61 0.38 31.46
C LYS A 60 2.47 1.06 30.38
N MET A 61 3.69 0.57 30.20
CA MET A 61 4.65 1.12 29.25
C MET A 61 5.19 0.01 28.36
N THR A 62 4.92 0.11 27.06
CA THR A 62 5.42 -0.82 26.04
C THR A 62 6.25 -0.09 25.00
N SER A 63 7.35 -0.72 24.57
CA SER A 63 8.16 -0.22 23.45
C SER A 63 7.31 -0.26 22.18
N VAL A 64 7.34 0.82 21.38
CA VAL A 64 6.70 0.83 20.05
C VAL A 64 7.37 -0.17 19.12
N GLU A 65 8.68 -0.32 19.22
CA GLU A 65 9.42 -1.35 18.51
C GLU A 65 9.24 -2.70 19.24
N GLY A 66 8.67 -3.69 18.57
CA GLY A 66 8.57 -5.08 19.04
C GLY A 66 7.52 -5.37 20.12
N ASP A 67 6.63 -4.41 20.45
CA ASP A 67 5.51 -4.54 21.40
C ASP A 67 5.89 -5.14 22.78
N MET A 68 7.15 -4.97 23.22
CA MET A 68 7.65 -5.51 24.49
C MET A 68 7.25 -4.63 25.67
N GLY A 69 6.74 -5.23 26.74
CA GLY A 69 6.47 -4.55 28.01
C GLY A 69 7.75 -4.30 28.81
N VAL A 70 7.74 -3.31 29.69
CA VAL A 70 8.86 -3.08 30.62
C VAL A 70 8.65 -3.89 31.90
N THR A 71 9.67 -4.65 32.30
CA THR A 71 9.74 -5.37 33.57
C THR A 71 11.04 -5.07 34.30
N TYR A 72 11.27 -5.71 35.44
CA TYR A 72 12.51 -5.57 36.19
C TYR A 72 13.04 -6.90 36.73
N THR A 73 14.36 -6.97 36.93
CA THR A 73 15.01 -8.08 37.66
C THR A 73 15.85 -7.54 38.81
N VAL A 74 15.85 -8.28 39.93
CA VAL A 74 16.72 -8.00 41.08
C VAL A 74 17.96 -8.87 40.98
N ASN A 75 19.11 -8.28 40.66
CA ASN A 75 20.37 -9.01 40.64
C ASN A 75 21.03 -8.96 42.03
N LYS A 76 20.79 -10.01 42.84
CA LYS A 76 21.35 -10.14 44.21
C LYS A 76 22.89 -10.18 44.27
N LYS A 77 23.61 -10.21 43.14
CA LYS A 77 25.08 -10.20 43.08
C LYS A 77 25.70 -8.80 42.97
N LEU A 78 24.92 -7.77 42.68
CA LEU A 78 25.40 -6.38 42.72
C LEU A 78 25.29 -5.88 44.16
N TYR A 79 26.46 -5.65 44.78
CA TYR A 79 26.57 -5.04 46.10
C TYR A 79 25.73 -3.74 46.08
N TRP A 80 24.88 -3.53 47.09
CA TRP A 80 23.91 -2.42 47.28
C TRP A 80 22.46 -2.58 46.77
N GLY A 81 22.04 -3.74 46.26
CA GLY A 81 20.60 -4.01 46.07
C GLY A 81 19.94 -3.32 44.87
N TYR A 82 20.72 -2.97 43.85
CA TYR A 82 20.23 -2.38 42.61
C TYR A 82 19.54 -3.43 41.71
N GLY A 83 18.35 -3.10 41.20
CA GLY A 83 17.66 -3.82 40.12
C GLY A 83 17.87 -3.14 38.76
N HIS A 84 17.47 -3.82 37.68
CA HIS A 84 17.52 -3.23 36.33
C HIS A 84 16.17 -3.37 35.62
N PRO A 85 15.59 -2.26 35.11
CA PRO A 85 14.48 -2.35 34.20
C PRO A 85 14.96 -2.85 32.84
N HIS A 86 14.16 -3.68 32.17
CA HIS A 86 14.46 -4.16 30.83
C HIS A 86 13.18 -4.46 30.05
N PRO A 87 13.21 -4.35 28.71
CA PRO A 87 12.14 -4.84 27.86
C PRO A 87 11.98 -6.36 27.98
N HIS A 88 10.75 -6.85 27.96
CA HIS A 88 10.43 -8.27 28.07
C HIS A 88 9.17 -8.62 27.27
N VAL A 89 9.09 -9.84 26.76
CA VAL A 89 7.92 -10.34 26.03
C VAL A 89 6.76 -10.56 27.00
N GLY A 90 5.63 -9.88 26.75
CA GLY A 90 4.43 -9.95 27.58
C GLY A 90 4.05 -8.61 28.20
N ASP A 91 3.14 -8.65 29.18
CA ASP A 91 2.59 -7.45 29.79
C ASP A 91 3.67 -6.63 30.51
N SER A 92 3.62 -5.32 30.29
CA SER A 92 4.36 -4.37 31.12
C SER A 92 3.90 -4.47 32.57
N GLN A 93 4.86 -4.32 33.49
CA GLN A 93 4.55 -3.95 34.86
C GLN A 93 3.80 -2.61 34.91
N GLU A 94 3.21 -2.32 36.06
CA GLU A 94 2.49 -1.08 36.31
C GLU A 94 3.43 -0.02 36.88
N TRP A 95 3.34 1.20 36.37
CA TRP A 95 4.23 2.31 36.66
C TRP A 95 3.46 3.52 37.18
N GLU A 96 4.08 4.23 38.12
CA GLU A 96 3.60 5.51 38.62
C GLU A 96 4.51 6.65 38.15
N PHE A 97 3.90 7.71 37.63
CA PHE A 97 4.56 8.96 37.27
C PHE A 97 4.29 10.02 38.35
N VAL A 98 5.18 10.08 39.34
CA VAL A 98 5.01 10.94 40.51
C VAL A 98 5.43 12.36 40.16
N GLU A 99 4.45 13.21 39.88
CA GLU A 99 4.65 14.61 39.51
C GLU A 99 5.27 15.42 40.64
N HIS A 100 6.29 16.21 40.29
CA HIS A 100 6.93 17.14 41.19
C HIS A 100 6.98 18.55 40.60
N LEU A 101 6.50 19.52 41.38
CA LEU A 101 6.44 20.95 41.04
C LEU A 101 5.79 21.29 39.68
N GLN A 102 5.00 20.37 39.11
CA GLN A 102 4.43 20.46 37.75
C GLN A 102 5.47 20.61 36.63
N THR A 103 6.75 20.36 36.92
CA THR A 103 7.86 20.53 35.99
C THR A 103 8.37 19.20 35.44
N PHE A 104 8.31 18.13 36.23
CA PHE A 104 8.77 16.79 35.87
C PHE A 104 8.06 15.73 36.70
N SER A 105 8.29 14.46 36.39
CA SER A 105 7.94 13.34 37.26
C SER A 105 9.12 12.42 37.53
N LYS A 106 9.01 11.67 38.63
CA LYS A 106 9.78 10.43 38.83
C LYS A 106 9.00 9.25 38.27
N ILE A 107 9.70 8.28 37.69
CA ILE A 107 9.13 7.03 37.19
C ILE A 107 9.49 5.92 38.19
N LYS A 108 8.49 5.26 38.76
CA LYS A 108 8.67 4.15 39.70
C LYS A 108 7.70 3.00 39.44
N LEU A 109 8.04 1.81 39.91
CA LEU A 109 7.13 0.66 39.89
C LEU A 109 5.93 0.90 40.80
N HIS A 110 4.73 0.48 40.40
CA HIS A 110 3.55 0.51 41.25
C HIS A 110 3.76 -0.34 42.50
N TYR A 111 3.46 0.22 43.69
CA TYR A 111 3.80 -0.34 45.02
C TYR A 111 5.30 -0.50 45.33
N GLY A 112 6.19 -0.06 44.43
CA GLY A 112 7.64 -0.04 44.65
C GLY A 112 8.14 1.27 45.28
N THR A 113 9.35 1.23 45.81
CA THR A 113 10.08 2.41 46.30
C THR A 113 11.24 2.82 45.41
N ASP A 114 11.47 2.11 44.31
CA ASP A 114 12.63 2.34 43.45
C ASP A 114 12.23 3.10 42.17
N CYS A 115 13.03 4.08 41.80
CA CYS A 115 12.84 4.92 40.62
C CYS A 115 13.86 4.62 39.53
N PHE A 116 13.54 4.95 38.29
CA PHE A 116 14.51 4.94 37.17
C PHE A 116 15.59 5.99 37.40
N ASP A 117 16.85 5.57 37.40
CA ASP A 117 18.02 6.43 37.59
C ASP A 117 19.25 5.89 36.85
N VAL A 118 20.18 6.76 36.53
CA VAL A 118 21.53 6.39 36.13
C VAL A 118 22.43 6.48 37.37
N CYS A 119 22.93 5.33 37.83
CA CYS A 119 23.73 5.26 39.06
C CYS A 119 25.10 5.98 38.96
N GLU A 120 25.64 6.16 37.75
CA GLU A 120 26.97 6.73 37.53
C GLU A 120 26.89 7.98 36.65
N SER A 121 27.56 9.06 37.05
CA SER A 121 27.63 10.30 36.26
C SER A 121 28.20 10.01 34.87
N GLY A 122 27.41 10.29 33.82
CA GLY A 122 27.80 10.08 32.43
C GLY A 122 27.62 8.65 31.91
N SER A 123 27.01 7.75 32.68
CA SER A 123 26.54 6.45 32.17
C SER A 123 25.21 6.62 31.43
N ASP A 124 24.97 5.77 30.44
CA ASP A 124 23.67 5.65 29.78
C ASP A 124 22.83 4.50 30.36
N THR A 125 23.40 3.69 31.25
CA THR A 125 22.73 2.51 31.80
C THR A 125 21.67 2.91 32.82
N ILE A 126 20.44 2.45 32.61
CA ILE A 126 19.34 2.71 33.53
C ILE A 126 19.26 1.61 34.58
N HIS A 127 19.18 2.03 35.84
CA HIS A 127 19.04 1.19 37.02
C HIS A 127 17.81 1.61 37.84
N PHE A 128 17.44 0.73 38.78
CA PHE A 128 16.54 1.10 39.87
C PHE A 128 17.31 1.65 41.05
N TYR A 129 16.94 2.83 41.52
CA TYR A 129 17.50 3.46 42.70
C TYR A 129 16.43 3.68 43.77
N SER A 130 16.77 3.42 45.04
CA SER A 130 15.85 3.60 46.16
C SER A 130 15.51 5.08 46.41
N ASP A 131 14.22 5.41 46.38
CA ASP A 131 13.68 6.78 46.55
C ASP A 131 13.90 7.36 47.97
N GLN A 132 14.51 6.62 48.89
CA GLN A 132 14.73 7.04 50.28
C GLN A 132 15.78 8.16 50.46
N ARG A 133 16.40 8.66 49.37
CA ARG A 133 17.40 9.76 49.42
C ARG A 133 16.89 11.03 48.71
N HIS A 134 16.25 11.89 49.51
CA HIS A 134 16.02 13.34 49.35
C HIS A 134 15.13 13.90 48.22
N ALA A 135 14.47 15.02 48.56
CA ALA A 135 13.45 15.76 47.80
C ALA A 135 13.96 16.53 46.57
N SER A 136 15.14 16.19 46.03
CA SER A 136 15.72 16.82 44.84
C SER A 136 16.74 15.90 44.15
N SER A 137 16.44 14.60 44.11
CA SER A 137 17.32 13.57 43.53
C SER A 137 17.75 13.94 42.09
N GLY A 138 18.91 13.42 41.65
CA GLY A 138 19.77 14.02 40.62
C GLY A 138 19.11 14.28 39.25
N PRO A 139 19.79 15.04 38.36
CA PRO A 139 19.24 15.45 37.07
C PRO A 139 18.63 14.30 36.23
N HIS A 140 19.21 13.11 36.30
CA HIS A 140 18.78 11.90 35.57
C HIS A 140 17.50 11.21 36.11
N GLN A 141 16.98 11.63 37.26
CA GLN A 141 15.72 11.09 37.84
C GLN A 141 14.51 11.98 37.56
N CYS A 142 14.71 13.07 36.82
CA CYS A 142 13.68 14.04 36.50
C CYS A 142 13.23 13.82 35.05
N TYR A 143 12.03 13.29 34.84
CA TYR A 143 11.54 12.94 33.50
C TYR A 143 10.39 13.84 33.04
N VAL A 144 10.35 14.09 31.74
CA VAL A 144 9.27 14.80 31.06
C VAL A 144 8.82 14.04 29.82
N PHE A 145 7.56 14.25 29.44
CA PHE A 145 6.84 13.45 28.47
C PHE A 145 6.35 14.31 27.32
N GLN A 146 6.64 13.91 26.10
CA GLN A 146 6.10 14.53 24.91
C GLN A 146 5.13 13.55 24.26
N LEU A 147 3.84 13.88 24.29
CA LEU A 147 2.84 13.18 23.50
C LEU A 147 3.16 13.41 22.01
N LEU A 148 3.45 12.33 21.30
CA LEU A 148 3.54 12.36 19.85
C LEU A 148 2.13 12.41 19.28
N PRO A 149 1.92 13.10 18.15
CA PRO A 149 0.68 12.96 17.40
C PRO A 149 0.43 11.46 17.20
N PRO A 150 -0.80 10.96 17.41
CA PRO A 150 -1.09 9.56 17.16
C PRO A 150 -0.57 9.24 15.76
N VAL A 151 0.24 8.17 15.65
CA VAL A 151 0.48 7.56 14.36
C VAL A 151 -0.90 7.12 13.92
N VAL A 152 -1.53 7.92 13.06
CA VAL A 152 -2.73 7.50 12.35
C VAL A 152 -2.22 6.33 11.53
N LYS A 153 -2.38 5.09 12.02
CA LYS A 153 -2.42 3.93 11.13
C LYS A 153 -3.57 4.27 10.21
N PRO A 154 -3.33 4.67 8.95
CA PRO A 154 -4.42 5.00 8.07
C PRO A 154 -5.27 3.73 8.02
N ARG A 155 -6.53 3.85 8.45
CA ARG A 155 -7.50 2.79 8.22
C ARG A 155 -7.51 2.62 6.70
N LYS A 156 -6.96 1.49 6.22
CA LYS A 156 -6.72 1.27 4.80
C LYS A 156 -8.10 1.11 4.17
N ALA A 157 -8.66 2.16 3.59
CA ALA A 157 -9.83 2.03 2.73
C ALA A 157 -9.35 1.60 1.34
N LEU A 158 -10.08 0.71 0.69
CA LEU A 158 -9.77 0.20 -0.63
C LEU A 158 -11.02 0.27 -1.51
N ASP A 159 -10.91 1.01 -2.60
CA ASP A 159 -11.92 1.04 -3.65
C ASP A 159 -11.40 0.27 -4.85
N VAL A 160 -12.21 -0.68 -5.33
CA VAL A 160 -11.91 -1.49 -6.51
C VAL A 160 -13.00 -1.30 -7.56
N MET A 161 -12.65 -0.74 -8.71
CA MET A 161 -13.56 -0.59 -9.85
C MET A 161 -13.23 -1.65 -10.91
N PHE A 162 -14.17 -2.53 -11.20
CA PHE A 162 -14.05 -3.49 -12.30
C PHE A 162 -14.56 -2.88 -13.60
N LEU A 163 -13.74 -2.86 -14.63
CA LEU A 163 -14.12 -2.51 -16.00
C LEU A 163 -14.26 -3.81 -16.78
N GLN A 164 -15.49 -4.26 -16.98
CA GLN A 164 -15.79 -5.58 -17.50
C GLN A 164 -16.27 -5.50 -18.94
N ASP A 165 -15.45 -6.02 -19.84
CA ASP A 165 -15.86 -6.33 -21.20
C ASP A 165 -17.07 -7.28 -21.17
N SER A 166 -18.13 -6.90 -21.87
CA SER A 166 -19.41 -7.61 -21.91
C SER A 166 -19.85 -7.96 -23.33
N THR A 167 -18.90 -8.14 -24.26
CA THR A 167 -19.16 -8.68 -25.59
C THR A 167 -19.25 -10.21 -25.58
N GLY A 168 -19.67 -10.80 -26.70
CA GLY A 168 -20.01 -12.22 -26.78
C GLY A 168 -18.89 -13.18 -26.30
N SER A 169 -17.63 -12.86 -26.59
CA SER A 169 -16.45 -13.66 -26.22
C SER A 169 -16.22 -13.74 -24.70
N GLN A 170 -16.70 -12.77 -23.94
CA GLN A 170 -16.48 -12.67 -22.49
C GLN A 170 -17.40 -13.53 -21.63
N SER A 171 -18.30 -14.31 -22.24
CA SER A 171 -19.30 -15.13 -21.53
C SER A 171 -18.69 -16.00 -20.40
N SER A 172 -17.56 -16.66 -20.66
CA SER A 172 -16.88 -17.53 -19.69
C SER A 172 -16.25 -16.76 -18.53
N TYR A 173 -15.64 -15.62 -18.81
CA TYR A 173 -15.00 -14.76 -17.82
C TYR A 173 -16.02 -14.08 -16.91
N ILE A 174 -17.14 -13.60 -17.45
CA ILE A 174 -18.25 -13.05 -16.65
C ILE A 174 -18.81 -14.12 -15.70
N ASN A 175 -19.00 -15.35 -16.19
CA ASN A 175 -19.48 -16.46 -15.36
C ASN A 175 -18.45 -16.84 -14.28
N GLY A 176 -17.16 -16.84 -14.61
CA GLY A 176 -16.08 -17.05 -13.64
C GLY A 176 -16.03 -15.95 -12.57
N ALA A 177 -16.17 -14.68 -12.95
CA ALA A 177 -16.19 -13.56 -12.02
C ALA A 177 -17.38 -13.63 -11.05
N ARG A 178 -18.57 -14.02 -11.54
CA ARG A 178 -19.76 -14.22 -10.70
C ARG A 178 -19.57 -15.26 -9.62
N SER A 179 -18.95 -16.41 -9.95
CA SER A 179 -18.75 -17.48 -8.98
C SER A 179 -17.65 -17.17 -7.95
N GLN A 180 -16.72 -16.26 -8.29
CA GLN A 180 -15.52 -15.98 -7.52
C GLN A 180 -15.54 -14.68 -6.70
N ILE A 181 -16.47 -13.75 -6.95
CA ILE A 181 -16.45 -12.44 -6.27
C ILE A 181 -16.47 -12.55 -4.74
N ASN A 182 -17.24 -13.50 -4.20
CA ASN A 182 -17.27 -13.78 -2.76
C ASN A 182 -15.94 -14.35 -2.24
N GLU A 183 -15.19 -15.05 -3.08
CA GLU A 183 -13.85 -15.53 -2.75
C GLU A 183 -12.82 -14.42 -2.76
N ILE A 184 -12.86 -13.53 -3.76
CA ILE A 184 -12.02 -12.31 -3.80
C ILE A 184 -12.21 -11.51 -2.49
N CYS A 185 -13.45 -11.27 -2.08
CA CYS A 185 -13.75 -10.55 -0.85
C CYS A 185 -13.18 -11.24 0.39
N ARG A 186 -13.39 -12.56 0.51
CA ARG A 186 -12.87 -13.35 1.64
C ARG A 186 -11.34 -13.38 1.68
N ASN A 187 -10.69 -13.54 0.53
CA ASN A 187 -9.23 -13.62 0.43
C ASN A 187 -8.60 -12.27 0.80
N LEU A 188 -9.18 -11.16 0.34
CA LEU A 188 -8.71 -9.82 0.71
C LEU A 188 -8.77 -9.60 2.23
N LEU A 189 -9.91 -9.93 2.87
CA LEU A 189 -10.07 -9.80 4.31
C LEU A 189 -9.13 -10.70 5.11
N THR A 190 -8.82 -11.89 4.59
CA THR A 190 -7.93 -12.85 5.26
C THR A 190 -6.46 -12.42 5.15
N LEU A 191 -6.06 -11.87 3.99
CA LEU A 191 -4.68 -11.53 3.69
C LEU A 191 -4.27 -10.15 4.23
N SER A 192 -5.21 -9.24 4.38
CA SER A 192 -5.04 -8.11 5.28
C SER A 192 -5.06 -8.64 6.71
N THR A 193 -3.93 -8.72 7.40
CA THR A 193 -3.76 -9.29 8.76
C THR A 193 -4.53 -8.52 9.85
N GLY A 194 -5.86 -8.42 9.74
CA GLY A 194 -6.72 -7.55 10.53
C GLY A 194 -6.69 -6.06 10.15
N GLU A 195 -6.02 -5.70 9.05
CA GLU A 195 -5.80 -4.28 8.68
C GLU A 195 -6.90 -3.66 7.80
N LEU A 196 -7.69 -4.49 7.10
CA LEU A 196 -8.81 -4.07 6.25
C LEU A 196 -10.09 -4.66 6.83
N ALA A 197 -11.00 -3.83 7.32
CA ALA A 197 -12.34 -4.30 7.65
C ALA A 197 -13.18 -4.39 6.37
N ILE A 198 -14.24 -5.20 6.38
CA ILE A 198 -15.14 -5.31 5.22
C ILE A 198 -15.79 -3.98 4.85
N ASP A 199 -16.07 -3.12 5.84
CA ASP A 199 -16.62 -1.79 5.62
C ASP A 199 -15.63 -0.80 4.97
N ASP A 200 -14.34 -1.14 4.98
CA ASP A 200 -13.28 -0.37 4.35
C ASP A 200 -13.05 -0.79 2.89
N LEU A 201 -13.73 -1.82 2.40
CA LEU A 201 -13.61 -2.34 1.04
C LEU A 201 -14.89 -2.05 0.23
N ARG A 202 -14.75 -1.30 -0.87
CA ARG A 202 -15.86 -1.02 -1.79
C ARG A 202 -15.57 -1.54 -3.18
N PHE A 203 -16.59 -2.09 -3.83
CA PHE A 203 -16.54 -2.61 -5.19
C PHE A 203 -17.47 -1.82 -6.10
N GLY A 204 -16.97 -1.39 -7.25
CA GLY A 204 -17.76 -0.84 -8.34
C GLY A 204 -17.66 -1.71 -9.59
N LEU A 205 -18.61 -1.54 -10.52
CA LEU A 205 -18.63 -2.24 -11.79
C LEU A 205 -19.01 -1.28 -12.92
N ILE A 206 -18.22 -1.26 -13.99
CA ILE A 206 -18.55 -0.63 -15.25
C ILE A 206 -18.45 -1.70 -16.32
N ALA A 207 -19.60 -2.13 -16.84
CA ALA A 207 -19.64 -3.02 -18.00
C ALA A 207 -19.59 -2.19 -19.28
N PHE A 208 -18.90 -2.68 -20.31
CA PHE A 208 -18.86 -2.03 -21.62
C PHE A 208 -19.01 -3.02 -22.77
N ARG A 209 -19.34 -2.50 -23.96
CA ARG A 209 -19.45 -3.25 -25.22
C ARG A 209 -18.84 -2.44 -26.37
N ASP A 210 -19.33 -2.63 -27.59
CA ASP A 210 -18.86 -2.01 -28.82
C ASP A 210 -19.91 -1.08 -29.46
N TYR A 211 -19.49 -0.29 -30.45
CA TYR A 211 -20.28 0.61 -31.28
C TYR A 211 -20.58 0.01 -32.67
N PRO A 212 -21.65 0.43 -33.39
CA PRO A 212 -22.87 1.03 -32.89
C PRO A 212 -23.82 -0.06 -32.37
N LEU A 213 -24.62 0.29 -31.38
CA LEU A 213 -25.52 -0.66 -30.74
C LEU A 213 -26.67 -1.04 -31.67
N GLU A 214 -26.81 -2.32 -32.01
CA GLU A 214 -28.11 -2.83 -32.42
C GLU A 214 -29.12 -2.60 -31.27
N SER A 215 -30.40 -2.41 -31.60
CA SER A 215 -31.42 -1.86 -30.67
C SER A 215 -31.45 -2.57 -29.31
N ASN A 216 -31.45 -1.79 -28.21
CA ASN A 216 -31.46 -2.18 -26.78
C ASN A 216 -30.10 -2.51 -26.12
N ALA A 217 -28.97 -2.35 -26.80
CA ALA A 217 -27.66 -2.51 -26.15
C ALA A 217 -27.20 -1.20 -25.45
N PHE A 218 -26.17 -1.29 -24.59
CA PHE A 218 -25.49 -0.15 -23.93
C PHE A 218 -24.02 -0.11 -24.37
N ILE A 219 -23.42 1.10 -24.45
CA ILE A 219 -21.97 1.23 -24.64
C ILE A 219 -21.27 1.01 -23.30
N THR A 220 -21.74 1.72 -22.26
CA THR A 220 -21.34 1.51 -20.88
C THR A 220 -22.55 1.37 -19.97
N LYS A 221 -22.43 0.51 -18.95
CA LYS A 221 -23.41 0.33 -17.87
C LYS A 221 -22.67 0.43 -16.54
N CYS A 222 -22.93 1.50 -15.81
CA CYS A 222 -22.22 1.83 -14.57
C CYS A 222 -23.04 1.40 -13.34
N PHE A 223 -22.36 0.79 -12.37
CA PHE A 223 -22.88 0.46 -11.06
C PHE A 223 -21.99 1.12 -10.01
N ASP A 224 -22.61 1.86 -9.10
CA ASP A 224 -21.91 2.58 -8.03
C ASP A 224 -21.18 1.64 -7.06
N PHE A 225 -20.23 2.21 -6.32
CA PHE A 225 -19.50 1.51 -5.27
C PHE A 225 -20.44 0.96 -4.19
N THR A 226 -20.21 -0.29 -3.80
CA THR A 226 -20.91 -0.98 -2.71
C THR A 226 -19.92 -1.71 -1.80
N THR A 227 -20.21 -1.78 -0.50
CA THR A 227 -19.48 -2.64 0.45
C THR A 227 -20.03 -4.07 0.50
N SER A 228 -21.12 -4.37 -0.24
CA SER A 228 -21.79 -5.67 -0.24
C SER A 228 -21.30 -6.54 -1.40
N PRO A 229 -20.59 -7.67 -1.11
CA PRO A 229 -20.21 -8.65 -2.13
C PRO A 229 -21.41 -9.22 -2.88
N ASP A 230 -22.53 -9.44 -2.18
CA ASP A 230 -23.77 -9.95 -2.78
C ASP A 230 -24.38 -8.97 -3.78
N THR A 231 -24.30 -7.66 -3.49
CA THR A 231 -24.74 -6.62 -4.42
C THR A 231 -23.86 -6.62 -5.67
N MET A 232 -22.54 -6.73 -5.52
CA MET A 232 -21.61 -6.85 -6.63
C MET A 232 -21.87 -8.12 -7.47
N ALA A 233 -22.10 -9.26 -6.82
CA ALA A 233 -22.47 -10.52 -7.46
C ALA A 233 -23.78 -10.39 -8.25
N SER A 234 -24.77 -9.70 -7.68
CA SER A 234 -26.05 -9.41 -8.35
C SER A 234 -25.85 -8.51 -9.58
N ASN A 235 -25.06 -7.44 -9.47
CA ASN A 235 -24.74 -6.54 -10.57
C ASN A 235 -24.07 -7.30 -11.74
N LEU A 236 -23.04 -8.11 -11.45
CA LEU A 236 -22.42 -9.02 -12.41
C LEU A 236 -23.43 -10.01 -12.99
N GLY A 237 -24.36 -10.52 -12.17
CA GLY A 237 -25.47 -11.39 -12.58
C GLY A 237 -26.39 -10.78 -13.64
N THR A 238 -26.50 -9.44 -13.70
CA THR A 238 -27.32 -8.75 -14.70
C THR A 238 -26.68 -8.62 -16.07
N LEU A 239 -25.38 -8.92 -16.20
CA LEU A 239 -24.67 -8.80 -17.47
C LEU A 239 -25.02 -9.94 -18.41
N VAL A 240 -25.16 -9.67 -19.70
CA VAL A 240 -25.27 -10.71 -20.73
C VAL A 240 -24.22 -10.37 -21.76
N ALA A 241 -23.31 -11.30 -22.02
CA ALA A 241 -22.28 -11.15 -23.04
C ALA A 241 -22.95 -11.11 -24.43
N ASP A 242 -22.80 -9.99 -25.13
CA ASP A 242 -23.46 -9.75 -26.43
C ASP A 242 -22.85 -8.54 -27.15
N GLY A 243 -23.01 -8.46 -28.47
CA GLY A 243 -22.43 -7.41 -29.31
C GLY A 243 -20.97 -7.65 -29.68
N GLY A 244 -20.32 -6.59 -30.18
CA GLY A 244 -19.02 -6.65 -30.87
C GLY A 244 -19.19 -6.73 -32.38
N GLY A 245 -18.13 -7.10 -33.09
CA GLY A 245 -18.20 -7.51 -34.50
C GLY A 245 -17.03 -7.03 -35.35
N ASP A 246 -16.41 -5.92 -35.00
CA ASP A 246 -15.27 -5.37 -35.73
C ASP A 246 -13.91 -5.66 -35.08
N GLY A 247 -13.94 -6.18 -33.84
CA GLY A 247 -12.80 -6.67 -33.08
C GLY A 247 -12.52 -5.80 -31.86
N PRO A 248 -12.09 -4.53 -32.03
CA PRO A 248 -11.92 -3.59 -30.94
C PRO A 248 -13.24 -3.16 -30.29
N GLU A 249 -13.18 -2.53 -29.10
CA GLU A 249 -14.39 -2.15 -28.34
C GLU A 249 -14.28 -0.79 -27.64
N ALA A 250 -15.25 -0.48 -26.76
CA ALA A 250 -15.39 0.80 -26.06
C ALA A 250 -14.67 0.88 -24.69
N GLN A 251 -13.49 0.28 -24.54
CA GLN A 251 -12.69 0.38 -23.29
C GLN A 251 -12.40 1.85 -22.93
N CYS A 252 -12.24 2.73 -23.93
CA CYS A 252 -12.00 4.16 -23.70
C CYS A 252 -13.15 4.82 -22.93
N ASP A 253 -14.40 4.48 -23.23
CA ASP A 253 -15.56 4.97 -22.49
C ASP A 253 -15.58 4.44 -21.07
N ALA A 254 -15.29 3.15 -20.87
CA ALA A 254 -15.22 2.55 -19.54
C ALA A 254 -14.16 3.21 -18.65
N LEU A 255 -12.96 3.47 -19.19
CA LEU A 255 -11.89 4.19 -18.49
C LEU A 255 -12.34 5.60 -18.07
N PHE A 256 -13.10 6.29 -18.92
CA PHE A 256 -13.58 7.63 -18.62
C PHE A 256 -14.74 7.66 -17.63
N GLU A 257 -15.65 6.68 -17.67
CA GLU A 257 -16.67 6.53 -16.64
C GLU A 257 -16.05 6.18 -15.28
N ALA A 258 -14.98 5.38 -15.28
CA ALA A 258 -14.21 5.06 -14.07
C ALA A 258 -13.62 6.34 -13.45
N LEU A 259 -13.05 7.25 -14.25
CA LEU A 259 -12.55 8.53 -13.77
C LEU A 259 -13.61 9.39 -13.08
N LYS A 260 -14.86 9.32 -13.53
CA LYS A 260 -15.99 10.10 -12.99
C LYS A 260 -16.69 9.45 -11.80
N SER A 261 -16.32 8.23 -11.47
CA SER A 261 -17.00 7.45 -10.45
C SER A 261 -16.73 8.02 -9.04
N PRO A 262 -17.61 7.79 -8.06
CA PRO A 262 -17.51 8.39 -6.73
C PRO A 262 -16.48 7.66 -5.83
N TRP A 263 -15.21 7.77 -6.21
CA TRP A 263 -14.08 7.24 -5.44
C TRP A 263 -14.01 7.86 -4.04
N ASN A 264 -13.56 7.08 -3.07
CA ASN A 264 -13.25 7.54 -1.73
C ASN A 264 -11.86 8.18 -1.76
N GLU A 265 -11.78 9.47 -1.45
CA GLU A 265 -10.52 10.23 -1.45
C GLU A 265 -9.49 9.71 -0.44
N THR A 266 -9.93 9.04 0.63
CA THR A 266 -9.01 8.45 1.60
C THR A 266 -8.61 7.03 1.26
N ALA A 267 -9.23 6.40 0.26
CA ALA A 267 -8.95 5.02 -0.12
C ALA A 267 -7.74 4.90 -1.06
N THR A 268 -7.12 3.72 -1.04
CA THR A 268 -6.36 3.21 -2.18
C THR A 268 -7.36 2.95 -3.31
N LYS A 269 -7.11 3.51 -4.50
CA LYS A 269 -8.03 3.45 -5.64
C LYS A 269 -7.46 2.54 -6.74
N VAL A 270 -8.14 1.44 -7.04
CA VAL A 270 -7.71 0.47 -8.04
C VAL A 270 -8.78 0.27 -9.10
N ALA A 271 -8.40 0.39 -10.38
CA ALA A 271 -9.22 -0.02 -11.50
C ALA A 271 -8.67 -1.31 -12.10
N VAL A 272 -9.53 -2.28 -12.39
CA VAL A 272 -9.16 -3.56 -13.01
C VAL A 272 -9.95 -3.71 -14.30
N LEU A 273 -9.26 -3.59 -15.44
CA LEU A 273 -9.84 -3.83 -16.76
C LEU A 273 -9.71 -5.30 -17.14
N ILE A 274 -10.81 -5.96 -17.48
CA ILE A 274 -10.85 -7.37 -17.91
C ILE A 274 -11.39 -7.40 -19.34
N THR A 275 -10.59 -7.87 -20.30
CA THR A 275 -10.94 -7.84 -21.73
C THR A 275 -10.08 -8.80 -22.55
N ASP A 276 -10.63 -9.30 -23.66
CA ASP A 276 -9.88 -10.02 -24.69
C ASP A 276 -9.70 -9.23 -25.99
N SER A 277 -10.13 -7.97 -26.03
CA SER A 277 -10.09 -7.09 -27.19
C SER A 277 -9.32 -5.79 -26.93
N PRO A 278 -8.81 -5.09 -27.95
CA PRO A 278 -8.23 -3.75 -27.82
C PRO A 278 -9.30 -2.64 -27.83
N PRO A 279 -8.98 -1.41 -27.41
CA PRO A 279 -9.79 -0.26 -27.77
C PRO A 279 -9.69 0.08 -29.26
N HIS A 280 -10.70 0.76 -29.79
CA HIS A 280 -10.62 1.35 -31.13
C HIS A 280 -9.44 2.32 -31.28
N GLY A 281 -8.90 2.38 -32.51
CA GLY A 281 -7.88 3.34 -32.90
C GLY A 281 -6.45 2.83 -32.88
N LEU A 282 -6.19 1.60 -32.40
CA LEU A 282 -4.83 1.04 -32.37
C LEU A 282 -4.28 0.65 -33.74
N GLY A 283 -5.13 0.57 -34.77
CA GLY A 283 -4.74 0.10 -36.11
C GLY A 283 -4.85 -1.41 -36.28
N GLU A 284 -5.76 -2.04 -35.54
CA GLU A 284 -6.11 -3.44 -35.75
C GLU A 284 -6.85 -3.66 -37.07
N ASN A 285 -6.82 -4.89 -37.55
CA ASN A 285 -7.58 -5.26 -38.73
C ASN A 285 -9.09 -5.17 -38.42
N SER A 286 -9.87 -4.76 -39.42
CA SER A 286 -11.35 -4.69 -39.34
C SER A 286 -11.92 -3.64 -38.38
N ASP A 287 -11.11 -2.82 -37.70
CA ASP A 287 -11.55 -1.73 -36.83
C ASP A 287 -12.37 -0.67 -37.61
N SER A 288 -13.67 -0.60 -37.33
CA SER A 288 -14.60 0.35 -37.96
C SER A 288 -14.34 1.79 -37.48
N TYR A 289 -13.64 1.94 -36.35
CA TYR A 289 -13.33 3.22 -35.72
C TYR A 289 -11.82 3.44 -35.60
N SER A 290 -11.10 3.21 -36.71
CA SER A 290 -9.63 3.31 -36.81
C SER A 290 -8.99 4.65 -36.38
N SER A 291 -9.78 5.71 -36.20
CA SER A 291 -9.33 7.02 -35.68
C SER A 291 -9.40 7.15 -34.15
N GLY A 292 -9.91 6.14 -33.43
CA GLY A 292 -10.07 6.14 -31.97
C GLY A 292 -11.53 6.13 -31.52
N CYS A 293 -11.75 6.40 -30.21
CA CYS A 293 -13.10 6.42 -29.65
C CYS A 293 -14.02 7.38 -30.43
N PRO A 294 -15.23 6.95 -30.84
CA PRO A 294 -16.23 7.84 -31.47
C PRO A 294 -16.58 9.06 -30.61
N CYS A 295 -16.43 8.92 -29.29
CA CYS A 295 -16.64 9.95 -28.29
C CYS A 295 -15.55 11.06 -28.27
N GLY A 296 -14.46 10.90 -29.04
CA GLY A 296 -13.33 11.83 -29.09
C GLY A 296 -12.40 11.77 -27.87
N ARG A 297 -12.59 10.79 -26.98
CA ARG A 297 -11.72 10.56 -25.81
C ARG A 297 -10.53 9.69 -26.20
N ASP A 298 -9.47 9.80 -25.40
CA ASP A 298 -8.22 9.07 -25.63
C ASP A 298 -7.88 8.22 -24.38
N PRO A 299 -7.65 6.91 -24.51
CA PRO A 299 -7.36 6.04 -23.38
C PRO A 299 -6.01 6.35 -22.70
N LEU A 300 -5.00 6.84 -23.42
CA LEU A 300 -3.72 7.23 -22.82
C LEU A 300 -3.89 8.48 -21.95
N GLN A 301 -4.71 9.44 -22.39
CA GLN A 301 -5.07 10.61 -21.58
C GLN A 301 -5.86 10.19 -20.34
N ALA A 302 -6.82 9.27 -20.49
CA ALA A 302 -7.58 8.73 -19.37
C ALA A 302 -6.67 8.06 -18.33
N ALA A 303 -5.67 7.29 -18.75
CA ALA A 303 -4.68 6.70 -17.84
C ALA A 303 -3.80 7.75 -17.15
N ASP A 304 -3.40 8.82 -17.85
CA ASP A 304 -2.69 9.94 -17.23
C ASP A 304 -3.56 10.68 -16.19
N ASP A 305 -4.85 10.85 -16.45
CA ASP A 305 -5.81 11.39 -15.49
C ASP A 305 -6.06 10.45 -14.31
N MET A 306 -6.05 9.14 -14.53
CA MET A 306 -6.17 8.15 -13.47
C MET A 306 -4.98 8.26 -12.51
N LEU A 307 -3.75 8.31 -13.04
CA LEU A 307 -2.55 8.50 -12.22
C LEU A 307 -2.65 9.78 -11.37
N ARG A 308 -3.08 10.89 -11.98
CA ARG A 308 -3.27 12.18 -11.28
C ARG A 308 -4.34 12.12 -10.19
N SER A 309 -5.36 11.29 -10.39
CA SER A 309 -6.47 11.10 -9.44
C SER A 309 -6.17 10.02 -8.38
N GLY A 310 -4.95 9.44 -8.42
CA GLY A 310 -4.52 8.40 -7.50
C GLY A 310 -5.06 7.01 -7.82
N ILE A 311 -5.65 6.81 -9.01
CA ILE A 311 -6.20 5.54 -9.48
C ILE A 311 -5.09 4.76 -10.19
N THR A 312 -4.83 3.54 -9.74
CA THR A 312 -3.94 2.61 -10.43
C THR A 312 -4.74 1.62 -11.28
N LEU A 313 -4.46 1.59 -12.59
CA LEU A 313 -5.07 0.68 -13.54
C LEU A 313 -4.24 -0.60 -13.70
N TYR A 314 -4.88 -1.73 -13.43
CA TYR A 314 -4.43 -3.06 -13.82
C TYR A 314 -5.24 -3.56 -15.00
N VAL A 315 -4.60 -4.32 -15.87
CA VAL A 315 -5.27 -4.97 -17.00
C VAL A 315 -5.12 -6.48 -16.86
N VAL A 316 -6.24 -7.18 -16.91
CA VAL A 316 -6.33 -8.64 -16.97
C VAL A 316 -6.66 -8.99 -18.41
N ALA A 317 -5.63 -9.37 -19.16
CA ALA A 317 -5.75 -9.82 -20.54
C ALA A 317 -6.30 -11.25 -20.56
N CYS A 318 -7.48 -11.42 -21.18
CA CYS A 318 -8.11 -12.71 -21.38
C CYS A 318 -7.45 -13.42 -22.56
N GLU A 319 -6.63 -14.42 -22.23
CA GLU A 319 -5.79 -15.16 -23.18
C GLU A 319 -6.43 -16.51 -23.55
N PRO A 320 -6.15 -17.06 -24.74
CA PRO A 320 -5.17 -16.61 -25.74
C PRO A 320 -5.70 -15.58 -26.74
N THR A 321 -6.99 -15.22 -26.66
CA THR A 321 -7.67 -14.41 -27.68
C THR A 321 -7.01 -13.06 -27.89
N LEU A 322 -6.67 -12.35 -26.80
CA LEU A 322 -6.06 -11.03 -26.87
C LEU A 322 -4.71 -11.03 -27.61
N SER A 323 -3.81 -11.96 -27.24
CA SER A 323 -2.47 -12.02 -27.84
C SER A 323 -2.43 -12.69 -29.21
N SER A 324 -3.39 -13.58 -29.51
CA SER A 324 -3.40 -14.34 -30.78
C SER A 324 -4.17 -13.65 -31.90
N SER A 325 -5.19 -12.84 -31.55
CA SER A 325 -6.10 -12.24 -32.54
C SER A 325 -5.71 -10.81 -32.94
N TYR A 326 -4.93 -10.14 -32.09
CA TYR A 326 -4.65 -8.70 -32.23
C TYR A 326 -3.15 -8.40 -32.25
N LYS A 327 -2.75 -7.45 -33.10
CA LYS A 327 -1.35 -7.11 -33.34
C LYS A 327 -0.77 -6.19 -32.27
N HIS A 328 -1.57 -5.26 -31.78
CA HIS A 328 -1.13 -4.13 -30.96
C HIS A 328 -1.70 -4.18 -29.53
N ALA A 329 -2.83 -4.86 -29.32
CA ALA A 329 -3.57 -4.90 -28.06
C ALA A 329 -2.70 -5.11 -26.81
N ARG A 330 -1.90 -6.19 -26.79
CA ARG A 330 -1.10 -6.53 -25.60
C ARG A 330 -0.08 -5.45 -25.24
N HIS A 331 0.76 -5.06 -26.20
CA HIS A 331 1.79 -4.04 -25.97
C HIS A 331 1.16 -2.70 -25.58
N PHE A 332 0.01 -2.39 -26.16
CA PHE A 332 -0.78 -1.22 -25.77
C PHE A 332 -1.21 -1.30 -24.30
N TYR A 333 -1.84 -2.39 -23.86
CA TYR A 333 -2.32 -2.49 -22.49
C TYR A 333 -1.21 -2.57 -21.45
N GLU A 334 -0.08 -3.19 -21.78
CA GLU A 334 1.10 -3.16 -20.94
C GLU A 334 1.66 -1.73 -20.82
N GLY A 335 1.71 -0.97 -21.92
CA GLY A 335 2.07 0.44 -21.90
C GLY A 335 1.08 1.29 -21.10
N LEU A 336 -0.22 1.09 -21.31
CA LEU A 336 -1.33 1.80 -20.66
C LEU A 336 -1.29 1.62 -19.14
N SER A 337 -1.21 0.38 -18.65
CA SER A 337 -1.16 0.07 -17.21
C SER A 337 0.11 0.63 -16.56
N ARG A 338 1.26 0.61 -17.26
CA ARG A 338 2.51 1.23 -16.78
C ARG A 338 2.38 2.74 -16.57
N LYS A 339 1.49 3.45 -17.28
CA LYS A 339 1.24 4.89 -17.07
C LYS A 339 0.77 5.15 -15.64
N THR A 340 -0.15 4.33 -15.13
CA THR A 340 -0.66 4.40 -13.76
C THR A 340 0.15 3.61 -12.75
N ARG A 341 1.31 3.05 -13.17
CA ARG A 341 2.16 2.14 -12.39
C ARG A 341 1.47 0.84 -11.97
N GLY A 342 0.42 0.44 -12.68
CA GLY A 342 -0.12 -0.91 -12.59
C GLY A 342 0.60 -1.85 -13.55
N GLN A 343 0.01 -3.01 -13.77
CA GLN A 343 0.58 -4.06 -14.61
C GLN A 343 -0.50 -4.73 -15.47
N LEU A 344 -0.04 -5.38 -16.53
CA LEU A 344 -0.83 -6.32 -17.32
C LEU A 344 -0.60 -7.74 -16.81
N TYR A 345 -1.67 -8.48 -16.60
CA TYR A 345 -1.66 -9.88 -16.21
C TYR A 345 -2.39 -10.72 -17.24
N ASN A 346 -1.84 -11.89 -17.53
CA ASN A 346 -2.44 -12.83 -18.47
C ASN A 346 -3.36 -13.77 -17.71
N LEU A 347 -4.58 -13.95 -18.20
CA LEU A 347 -5.57 -14.86 -17.66
C LEU A 347 -5.98 -15.89 -18.72
N GLY A 348 -5.34 -17.06 -18.66
CA GLY A 348 -5.65 -18.19 -19.54
C GLY A 348 -6.84 -19.04 -19.08
N ASP A 349 -7.18 -18.99 -17.77
CA ASP A 349 -8.36 -19.65 -17.21
C ASP A 349 -9.08 -18.68 -16.25
N PRO A 350 -10.39 -18.45 -16.43
CA PRO A 350 -11.20 -17.65 -15.52
C PRO A 350 -11.04 -18.00 -14.02
N LYS A 351 -10.66 -19.24 -13.67
CA LYS A 351 -10.44 -19.65 -12.27
C LYS A 351 -9.24 -18.98 -11.59
N GLY A 352 -8.27 -18.47 -12.35
CA GLY A 352 -7.11 -17.76 -11.79
C GLY A 352 -7.39 -16.28 -11.47
N LEU A 353 -8.60 -15.79 -11.80
CA LEU A 353 -8.95 -14.38 -11.70
C LEU A 353 -8.85 -13.88 -10.26
N THR A 354 -9.27 -14.69 -9.29
CA THR A 354 -9.22 -14.34 -7.86
C THR A 354 -7.83 -13.99 -7.39
N ASP A 355 -6.87 -14.88 -7.63
CA ASP A 355 -5.52 -14.72 -7.10
C ASP A 355 -4.79 -13.54 -7.76
N VAL A 356 -5.03 -13.33 -9.06
CA VAL A 356 -4.52 -12.15 -9.79
C VAL A 356 -5.06 -10.86 -9.16
N ILE A 357 -6.38 -10.75 -8.98
CA ILE A 357 -7.00 -9.55 -8.40
C ILE A 357 -6.46 -9.30 -6.99
N VAL A 358 -6.43 -10.32 -6.14
CA VAL A 358 -5.94 -10.21 -4.77
C VAL A 358 -4.48 -9.73 -4.75
N GLY A 359 -3.62 -10.32 -5.60
CA GLY A 359 -2.22 -9.90 -5.73
C GLY A 359 -2.06 -8.45 -6.18
N CYS A 360 -2.86 -8.00 -7.17
CA CYS A 360 -2.88 -6.60 -7.62
C CYS A 360 -3.17 -5.66 -6.45
N LEU A 361 -4.23 -5.97 -5.70
CA LEU A 361 -4.73 -5.12 -4.63
C LEU A 361 -3.76 -5.06 -3.44
N MET A 362 -3.13 -6.18 -3.07
CA MET A 362 -2.14 -6.21 -2.01
C MET A 362 -0.87 -5.44 -2.38
N GLN A 363 -0.39 -5.60 -3.61
CA GLN A 363 0.74 -4.84 -4.11
C GLN A 363 0.45 -3.33 -4.10
N GLU A 364 -0.74 -2.94 -4.55
CA GLU A 364 -1.12 -1.52 -4.57
C GLU A 364 -1.34 -0.94 -3.18
N ALA A 365 -1.90 -1.70 -2.23
CA ALA A 365 -2.06 -1.26 -0.86
C ALA A 365 -0.71 -0.99 -0.16
N ASP A 366 0.30 -1.84 -0.38
CA ASP A 366 1.66 -1.61 0.12
C ASP A 366 2.30 -0.37 -0.53
N SER A 367 2.17 -0.23 -1.86
CA SER A 367 2.67 0.93 -2.60
C SER A 367 2.02 2.23 -2.13
N ASP A 368 0.70 2.25 -1.95
CA ASP A 368 -0.05 3.43 -1.52
C ASP A 368 0.32 3.85 -0.10
N ALA A 369 0.56 2.89 0.80
CA ALA A 369 1.03 3.17 2.16
C ALA A 369 2.40 3.88 2.14
N LEU A 370 3.32 3.45 1.27
CA LEU A 370 4.61 4.10 1.08
C LEU A 370 4.48 5.47 0.42
N VAL A 371 3.59 5.64 -0.56
CA VAL A 371 3.28 6.96 -1.14
C VAL A 371 2.82 7.90 -0.03
N ARG A 372 1.80 7.53 0.77
CA ARG A 372 1.30 8.38 1.87
C ARG A 372 2.38 8.74 2.88
N ARG A 373 3.28 7.80 3.18
CA ARG A 373 4.37 8.01 4.15
C ARG A 373 5.44 8.97 3.64
N TYR A 374 5.84 8.85 2.37
CA TYR A 374 7.00 9.56 1.82
C TYR A 374 6.67 10.72 0.88
N GLN A 375 5.41 10.91 0.49
CA GLN A 375 5.00 11.90 -0.51
C GLN A 375 5.46 13.32 -0.18
N SER A 376 5.33 13.77 1.08
CA SER A 376 5.74 15.12 1.48
C SER A 376 7.25 15.33 1.29
N ALA A 377 8.07 14.36 1.68
CA ALA A 377 9.52 14.43 1.54
C ALA A 377 9.94 14.39 0.07
N ILE A 378 9.35 13.47 -0.71
CA ILE A 378 9.60 13.35 -2.15
C ILE A 378 9.30 14.66 -2.89
N ARG A 379 8.18 15.33 -2.55
CA ARG A 379 7.81 16.61 -3.16
C ARG A 379 8.76 17.73 -2.77
N GLN A 380 9.11 17.82 -1.50
CA GLN A 380 10.06 18.82 -1.02
C GLN A 380 11.42 18.68 -1.74
N ASP A 381 11.91 17.45 -1.91
CA ASP A 381 13.15 17.18 -2.62
C ASP A 381 13.06 17.58 -4.10
N ALA A 382 11.94 17.27 -4.78
CA ALA A 382 11.72 17.64 -6.17
C ALA A 382 11.58 19.17 -6.36
N GLU A 383 10.88 19.85 -5.45
CA GLU A 383 10.68 21.31 -5.49
C GLU A 383 11.95 22.10 -5.18
N SER A 384 12.87 21.53 -4.39
CA SER A 384 14.17 22.14 -4.12
C SER A 384 15.04 22.32 -5.37
N GLY A 385 14.73 21.59 -6.45
CA GLY A 385 15.47 21.60 -7.72
C GLY A 385 16.85 20.93 -7.65
N GLY A 386 17.25 20.42 -6.49
CA GLY A 386 18.56 19.79 -6.28
C GLY A 386 18.66 18.36 -6.80
N LEU A 387 17.54 17.66 -7.00
CA LEU A 387 17.48 16.24 -7.37
C LEU A 387 16.40 15.99 -8.42
N ASN A 388 16.68 15.11 -9.38
CA ASN A 388 15.66 14.62 -10.32
C ASN A 388 14.93 13.39 -9.73
N ALA A 389 13.86 12.93 -10.39
CA ALA A 389 13.05 11.82 -9.89
C ALA A 389 13.82 10.51 -9.72
N ASP A 390 14.81 10.23 -10.58
CA ASP A 390 15.63 9.02 -10.50
C ASP A 390 16.56 9.06 -9.28
N GLU A 391 17.15 10.22 -9.01
CA GLU A 391 17.99 10.46 -7.84
C GLU A 391 17.20 10.30 -6.54
N ILE A 392 15.99 10.89 -6.49
CA ILE A 392 15.07 10.73 -5.36
C ILE A 392 14.72 9.25 -5.18
N SER A 393 14.46 8.53 -6.27
CA SER A 393 14.13 7.09 -6.23
C SER A 393 15.28 6.26 -5.69
N ARG A 394 16.53 6.50 -6.12
CA ARG A 394 17.69 5.76 -5.59
C ARG A 394 17.91 6.03 -4.11
N ARG A 395 17.83 7.29 -3.65
CA ARG A 395 18.02 7.64 -2.23
C ARG A 395 16.94 7.03 -1.35
N LEU A 396 15.69 7.08 -1.81
CA LEU A 396 14.58 6.45 -1.10
C LEU A 396 14.75 4.93 -1.08
N HIS A 397 15.18 4.31 -2.18
CA HIS A 397 15.45 2.87 -2.25
C HIS A 397 16.57 2.44 -1.29
N GLU A 398 17.65 3.21 -1.20
CA GLU A 398 18.74 2.99 -0.25
C GLU A 398 18.23 3.05 1.20
N ASN A 399 17.43 4.07 1.55
CA ASN A 399 16.83 4.19 2.87
C ASN A 399 15.89 3.01 3.20
N LEU A 400 14.99 2.68 2.28
CA LEU A 400 14.05 1.56 2.45
C LEU A 400 14.76 0.20 2.54
N SER A 401 15.87 0.03 1.81
CA SER A 401 16.71 -1.16 1.90
C SER A 401 17.41 -1.25 3.25
N ASN A 402 17.97 -0.15 3.75
CA ASN A 402 18.63 -0.10 5.06
C ASN A 402 17.67 -0.36 6.23
N THR A 403 16.38 -0.08 6.04
CA THR A 403 15.32 -0.38 7.02
C THR A 403 14.66 -1.75 6.82
N ASN A 404 15.20 -2.59 5.94
CA ASN A 404 14.64 -3.90 5.58
C ASN A 404 13.16 -3.85 5.18
N THR A 405 12.75 -2.77 4.50
CA THR A 405 11.37 -2.63 4.03
C THR A 405 11.07 -3.72 3.00
N SER A 406 10.01 -4.49 3.26
CA SER A 406 9.47 -5.48 2.33
C SER A 406 8.23 -4.96 1.63
N HIS A 407 7.98 -5.47 0.42
CA HIS A 407 6.83 -5.13 -0.40
C HIS A 407 6.28 -6.41 -1.03
N TYR A 408 4.96 -6.53 -1.16
CA TYR A 408 4.37 -7.62 -1.95
C TYR A 408 4.83 -7.56 -3.41
N ALA A 409 5.33 -8.66 -3.92
CA ALA A 409 5.66 -8.82 -5.32
C ALA A 409 4.79 -9.94 -5.90
N LEU A 410 3.90 -9.57 -6.82
CA LEU A 410 3.18 -10.55 -7.61
C LEU A 410 4.05 -10.95 -8.80
N SER A 411 4.41 -12.23 -8.88
CA SER A 411 5.11 -12.79 -10.03
C SER A 411 4.16 -13.74 -10.76
N LEU A 412 3.98 -13.51 -12.05
CA LEU A 412 3.16 -14.33 -12.91
C LEU A 412 4.05 -14.83 -14.04
N ASP A 413 4.07 -16.15 -14.28
CA ASP A 413 4.88 -16.67 -15.37
C ASP A 413 4.44 -16.01 -16.68
N THR A 414 5.43 -15.55 -17.45
CA THR A 414 5.19 -14.80 -18.67
C THR A 414 4.65 -15.77 -19.71
N MET A 415 3.33 -15.75 -19.94
CA MET A 415 2.69 -16.63 -20.94
C MET A 415 3.13 -16.33 -22.39
N VAL A 416 3.76 -15.17 -22.63
CA VAL A 416 4.09 -14.68 -23.97
C VAL A 416 5.61 -14.59 -24.15
N GLU A 417 6.08 -14.85 -25.35
CA GLU A 417 7.48 -14.62 -25.73
C GLU A 417 7.82 -13.12 -25.77
N ALA A 418 8.91 -12.72 -25.11
CA ALA A 418 9.39 -11.34 -25.15
C ALA A 418 9.99 -11.01 -26.54
N SER A 419 9.83 -9.76 -26.98
CA SER A 419 10.46 -9.25 -28.20
C SER A 419 10.95 -7.82 -28.00
N GLU A 420 12.10 -7.47 -28.59
CA GLU A 420 12.67 -6.13 -28.48
C GLU A 420 11.76 -5.07 -29.11
N GLU A 421 11.09 -5.41 -30.23
CA GLU A 421 10.08 -4.57 -30.87
C GLU A 421 8.86 -4.37 -29.96
N GLY A 422 8.41 -5.43 -29.29
CA GLY A 422 7.32 -5.37 -28.32
C GLY A 422 7.64 -4.44 -27.16
N ASP A 423 8.82 -4.61 -26.54
CA ASP A 423 9.29 -3.75 -25.45
C ASP A 423 9.42 -2.29 -25.86
N ARG A 424 9.85 -2.04 -27.11
CA ARG A 424 9.90 -0.69 -27.69
C ARG A 424 8.50 -0.10 -27.81
N ASN A 425 7.55 -0.85 -28.36
CA ASN A 425 6.15 -0.42 -28.48
C ASN A 425 5.53 -0.12 -27.11
N VAL A 426 5.78 -0.97 -26.10
CA VAL A 426 5.31 -0.75 -24.72
C VAL A 426 5.85 0.58 -24.16
N ARG A 427 7.14 0.89 -24.38
CA ARG A 427 7.73 2.17 -23.97
C ARG A 427 7.04 3.35 -24.66
N GLU A 428 6.89 3.29 -25.99
CA GLU A 428 6.20 4.35 -26.76
C GLU A 428 4.77 4.59 -26.26
N TRP A 429 3.99 3.52 -26.01
CA TRP A 429 2.65 3.64 -25.46
C TRP A 429 2.63 4.27 -24.06
N SER A 430 3.57 3.89 -23.20
CA SER A 430 3.63 4.40 -21.82
C SER A 430 4.04 5.88 -21.72
N GLU A 431 4.85 6.35 -22.67
CA GLU A 431 5.39 7.72 -22.69
C GLU A 431 4.51 8.68 -23.50
N ALA A 432 3.72 8.17 -24.44
CA ALA A 432 2.86 9.00 -25.27
C ALA A 432 1.71 9.66 -24.50
N THR A 433 1.32 10.84 -24.97
CA THR A 433 0.21 11.66 -24.43
C THR A 433 -1.11 11.44 -25.17
N SER A 434 -1.09 10.77 -26.33
CA SER A 434 -2.28 10.42 -27.12
C SER A 434 -1.99 9.24 -28.06
N LEU A 435 -3.04 8.50 -28.42
CA LEU A 435 -3.00 7.44 -29.41
C LEU A 435 -2.45 7.94 -30.74
N ALA A 436 -2.91 9.11 -31.20
CA ALA A 436 -2.48 9.70 -32.47
C ALA A 436 -0.95 9.93 -32.53
N MET A 437 -0.35 10.38 -31.42
CA MET A 437 1.11 10.57 -31.34
C MET A 437 1.88 9.25 -31.30
N ALA A 438 1.39 8.27 -30.57
CA ALA A 438 2.05 6.98 -30.45
C ALA A 438 1.98 6.18 -31.75
N LYS A 439 0.79 6.11 -32.38
CA LYS A 439 0.50 5.25 -33.54
C LYS A 439 1.51 5.41 -34.68
N GLY A 440 1.99 6.63 -34.94
CA GLY A 440 3.00 6.87 -35.98
C GLY A 440 4.41 6.34 -35.67
N LYS A 441 4.67 5.94 -34.43
CA LYS A 441 5.96 5.41 -33.96
C LYS A 441 5.94 3.91 -33.68
N ILE A 442 4.75 3.32 -33.58
CA ILE A 442 4.59 1.89 -33.34
C ILE A 442 5.04 1.12 -34.57
N THR A 443 5.93 0.15 -34.35
CA THR A 443 6.37 -0.77 -35.38
C THR A 443 5.64 -2.10 -35.25
N GLU A 444 5.42 -2.80 -36.37
CA GLU A 444 4.91 -4.17 -36.31
C GLU A 444 5.91 -5.03 -35.53
N ALA A 445 5.47 -5.56 -34.39
CA ALA A 445 6.21 -6.51 -33.59
C ALA A 445 5.78 -7.93 -33.99
N PRO A 446 6.62 -8.96 -33.73
CA PRO A 446 6.17 -10.34 -33.84
C PRO A 446 4.85 -10.51 -33.07
N PRO A 447 3.90 -11.32 -33.58
CA PRO A 447 2.67 -11.60 -32.84
C PRO A 447 3.05 -12.12 -31.46
N ASN A 448 2.27 -11.76 -30.46
CA ASN A 448 2.48 -12.17 -29.08
C ASN A 448 2.27 -13.69 -28.98
N ARG A 449 3.34 -14.44 -29.26
CA ARG A 449 3.29 -15.90 -29.26
C ARG A 449 3.12 -16.34 -27.82
N ILE A 450 1.92 -16.85 -27.54
CA ILE A 450 1.70 -17.66 -26.35
C ILE A 450 2.72 -18.79 -26.41
N LYS A 451 3.53 -18.93 -25.36
CA LYS A 451 4.56 -19.96 -25.32
C LYS A 451 3.88 -21.34 -25.45
N PRO A 452 4.48 -22.30 -26.17
CA PRO A 452 3.83 -23.57 -26.48
C PRO A 452 3.27 -24.33 -25.28
N GLU A 453 3.91 -24.23 -24.11
CA GLU A 453 3.44 -24.85 -22.86
C GLU A 453 2.07 -24.35 -22.39
N TYR A 454 1.68 -23.12 -22.77
CA TYR A 454 0.41 -22.47 -22.43
C TYR A 454 -0.66 -22.58 -23.51
N LEU A 455 -0.33 -23.14 -24.68
CA LEU A 455 -1.32 -23.47 -25.71
C LEU A 455 -2.15 -24.72 -25.35
N GLY A 456 -1.74 -25.48 -24.34
CA GLY A 456 -2.48 -26.59 -23.74
C GLY A 456 -3.30 -26.17 -22.52
N SER A 457 -3.49 -27.07 -21.55
CA SER A 457 -4.20 -26.82 -20.29
C SER A 457 -3.29 -26.39 -19.13
N SER A 458 -2.00 -26.10 -19.40
CA SER A 458 -1.09 -25.58 -18.37
C SER A 458 -1.46 -24.14 -18.03
N LEU A 459 -1.53 -23.84 -16.74
CA LEU A 459 -1.83 -22.49 -16.24
C LEU A 459 -0.54 -21.80 -15.81
N PRO A 460 -0.42 -20.46 -16.01
CA PRO A 460 0.69 -19.73 -15.42
C PRO A 460 0.70 -19.94 -13.91
N THR A 461 1.87 -20.16 -13.34
CA THR A 461 2.01 -20.18 -11.88
C THR A 461 1.99 -18.74 -11.38
N LEU A 462 1.05 -18.44 -10.50
CA LEU A 462 1.06 -17.21 -9.74
C LEU A 462 1.81 -17.44 -8.43
N SER A 463 2.78 -16.58 -8.12
CA SER A 463 3.35 -16.50 -6.79
C SER A 463 3.19 -15.08 -6.25
N MET A 464 2.79 -15.01 -4.98
CA MET A 464 2.72 -13.77 -4.23
C MET A 464 3.57 -13.95 -2.99
N GLU A 465 4.57 -13.10 -2.83
CA GLU A 465 5.49 -13.15 -1.72
C GLU A 465 5.94 -11.76 -1.30
N ARG A 466 6.26 -11.60 -0.02
CA ARG A 466 6.94 -10.40 0.46
C ARG A 466 8.43 -10.53 0.18
N LYS A 467 8.96 -9.60 -0.59
CA LYS A 467 10.38 -9.49 -0.93
C LYS A 467 10.93 -8.14 -0.48
N PRO A 468 12.26 -8.00 -0.34
CA PRO A 468 12.89 -6.69 -0.24
C PRO A 468 12.41 -5.79 -1.38
N ILE A 469 12.06 -4.55 -1.06
CA ILE A 469 11.52 -3.63 -2.06
C ILE A 469 12.54 -3.36 -3.18
N SER A 470 12.09 -3.43 -4.43
CA SER A 470 12.93 -3.19 -5.60
C SER A 470 13.00 -1.72 -5.98
N LEU A 471 14.06 -1.32 -6.69
CA LEU A 471 14.19 0.05 -7.20
C LEU A 471 13.00 0.43 -8.10
N THR A 472 12.53 -0.48 -8.96
CA THR A 472 11.36 -0.24 -9.83
C THR A 472 10.08 0.03 -9.05
N GLN A 473 9.87 -0.66 -7.91
CA GLN A 473 8.74 -0.36 -7.02
C GLN A 473 8.88 1.04 -6.42
N VAL A 474 10.09 1.44 -6.01
CA VAL A 474 10.36 2.78 -5.48
C VAL A 474 10.18 3.87 -6.54
N GLU A 475 10.64 3.67 -7.77
CA GLU A 475 10.38 4.57 -8.91
C GLU A 475 8.87 4.73 -9.19
N GLY A 476 8.11 3.66 -8.95
CA GLY A 476 6.64 3.67 -8.95
C GLY A 476 6.08 4.62 -7.89
N ILE A 477 6.52 4.46 -6.65
CA ILE A 477 6.13 5.27 -5.48
C ILE A 477 6.47 6.75 -5.69
N VAL A 478 7.68 7.05 -6.17
CA VAL A 478 8.11 8.42 -6.46
C VAL A 478 7.24 9.05 -7.55
N LYS A 479 7.02 8.37 -8.68
CA LYS A 479 6.16 8.91 -9.75
C LYS A 479 4.74 9.17 -9.26
N LYS A 480 4.13 8.24 -8.51
CA LYS A 480 2.80 8.43 -7.91
C LYS A 480 2.78 9.64 -6.97
N SER A 481 3.79 9.77 -6.12
CA SER A 481 3.92 10.88 -5.16
C SER A 481 3.99 12.24 -5.84
N LEU A 482 4.68 12.32 -6.98
CA LEU A 482 4.82 13.55 -7.76
C LEU A 482 3.58 13.86 -8.62
N ALA A 483 2.86 12.84 -9.10
CA ALA A 483 1.76 13.04 -10.05
C ALA A 483 0.38 13.35 -9.40
N ARG A 484 0.11 12.85 -8.19
CA ARG A 484 -1.22 12.98 -7.55
C ARG A 484 -1.62 14.44 -7.30
N ARG A 485 -2.85 14.83 -7.64
CA ARG A 485 -3.41 16.15 -7.27
C ARG A 485 -3.99 16.08 -5.85
N HIS A 486 -3.93 17.18 -5.12
CA HIS A 486 -4.57 17.33 -3.80
C HIS A 486 -5.95 17.98 -3.96
#